data_AF-A0A533SPR8-F1
#
_entry.id   AF-A0A533SPR8-F1
#
_cell.length_a   1.000
_cell.length_b   1.000
_cell.length_c   1.000
_cell.angle_alpha   90.00
_cell.angle_beta   90.00
_cell.angle_gamma   90.00
#
_symmetry.space_group_name_H-M   'P 1'
#
loop_
_entity.id
_entity.type
_entity.pdbx_description
1 polymer ?
#
loop_
_entity_poly.entity_id
_entity_poly.type
_entity_poly.pdbx_seq_one_letter_code
_entity_poly.pdbx_strand_id
1 'polypeptide(L)'
;MLVCAGLAYGSILLVSRAIPLDWLAAESHLFLYNNQLETPSLPWLPFYAALLRPIYPLYVLSTLGILAALLAALQGFLRSIGRVLAAWADDHLLTELVGYLQPGSQTPLFAILAVAMLAEIGVSLAANVGVMKTLNSAMFALICLQLLPALALILYPLMRRRWTRAASSRGQKGFAVLFILSGLLVLAYVGWVVVTTFIYPATGSAISWIELAVLGGGLVIGVAWYFWRMFT
;
A
#
# COMPACT_ATOMS: atom_id res chain seq x y z
N MET A 1 11.41 4.67 15.80
CA MET A 1 11.12 3.54 14.90
C MET A 1 11.52 2.19 15.49
N LEU A 2 12.79 1.95 15.84
CA LEU A 2 13.22 0.65 16.39
C LEU A 2 12.48 0.23 17.67
N VAL A 3 12.27 1.15 18.61
CA VAL A 3 11.51 0.87 19.85
C VAL A 3 10.05 0.52 19.56
N CYS A 4 9.39 1.29 18.69
CA CYS A 4 8.01 1.03 18.27
C CYS A 4 7.86 -0.29 17.51
N ALA A 5 8.81 -0.61 16.63
CA ALA A 5 8.84 -1.86 15.89
C ALA A 5 9.10 -3.06 16.82
N GLY A 6 9.99 -2.90 17.81
CA GLY A 6 10.22 -3.92 18.84
C GLY A 6 8.99 -4.19 19.70
N LEU A 7 8.27 -3.14 20.11
CA LEU A 7 7.00 -3.27 20.83
C LEU A 7 5.90 -3.92 19.98
N ALA A 8 5.81 -3.55 18.70
CA ALA A 8 4.86 -4.14 17.75
C ALA A 8 5.14 -5.63 17.48
N TYR A 9 6.41 -5.98 17.27
CA TYR A 9 6.79 -7.37 17.04
C TYR A 9 6.61 -8.22 18.31
N GLY A 10 6.97 -7.67 19.46
CA GLY A 10 6.75 -8.29 20.77
C GLY A 10 5.27 -8.53 21.05
N SER A 11 4.39 -7.58 20.75
CA SER A 11 2.95 -7.77 20.92
C SER A 11 2.39 -8.85 20.00
N ILE A 12 2.76 -8.85 18.72
CA ILE A 12 2.31 -9.84 17.74
C ILE A 12 2.70 -11.26 18.18
N LEU A 13 3.94 -11.46 18.64
CA LEU A 13 4.42 -12.76 19.11
C LEU A 13 3.70 -13.24 20.37
N LEU A 14 3.39 -12.33 21.29
CA LEU A 14 2.69 -12.69 22.52
C LEU A 14 1.22 -13.01 22.25
N VAL A 15 0.58 -12.26 21.35
CA VAL A 15 -0.81 -12.50 20.93
C VAL A 15 -0.92 -13.80 20.15
N SER A 16 -0.02 -14.09 19.21
CA SER A 16 -0.05 -15.33 18.41
C SER A 16 0.14 -16.60 19.25
N ARG A 17 0.83 -16.49 20.40
CA ARG A 17 0.94 -17.60 21.36
C ARG A 17 -0.24 -17.70 22.33
N ALA A 18 -0.97 -16.62 22.55
CA ALA A 18 -2.09 -16.58 23.48
C ALA A 18 -3.40 -17.08 22.86
N ILE A 19 -3.55 -16.93 21.54
CA ILE A 19 -4.76 -17.32 20.81
C ILE A 19 -4.62 -18.77 20.29
N PRO A 20 -5.58 -19.68 20.58
CA PRO A 20 -5.60 -21.01 19.99
C PRO A 20 -5.75 -20.97 18.46
N LEU A 21 -5.06 -21.87 17.75
CA LEU A 21 -5.16 -22.02 16.30
C LEU A 21 -6.60 -22.28 15.83
N ASP A 22 -7.36 -23.08 16.58
CA ASP A 22 -8.76 -23.40 16.26
C ASP A 22 -9.66 -22.16 16.32
N TRP A 23 -9.33 -21.20 17.18
CA TRP A 23 -10.07 -19.96 17.28
C TRP A 23 -9.74 -19.01 16.11
N LEU A 24 -8.46 -18.92 15.71
CA LEU A 24 -8.07 -18.21 14.48
C LEU A 24 -8.71 -18.84 13.23
N ALA A 25 -8.81 -20.17 13.19
CA ALA A 25 -9.51 -20.89 12.13
C ALA A 25 -11.02 -20.64 12.15
N ALA A 26 -11.64 -20.62 13.33
CA ALA A 26 -13.07 -20.31 13.49
C ALA A 26 -13.38 -18.87 13.11
N GLU A 27 -12.54 -17.91 13.49
CA GLU A 27 -12.71 -16.51 13.12
C GLU A 27 -12.41 -16.24 11.65
N SER A 28 -11.40 -16.89 11.07
CA SER A 28 -11.19 -16.78 9.61
C SER A 28 -12.34 -17.43 8.84
N HIS A 29 -12.90 -18.53 9.34
CA HIS A 29 -14.12 -19.12 8.80
C HIS A 29 -15.31 -18.17 8.96
N LEU A 30 -15.50 -17.54 10.13
CA LEU A 30 -16.53 -16.53 10.34
C LEU A 30 -16.29 -15.32 9.45
N PHE A 31 -15.07 -14.83 9.28
CA PHE A 31 -14.76 -13.75 8.35
C PHE A 31 -15.13 -14.11 6.90
N LEU A 32 -14.83 -15.34 6.48
CA LEU A 32 -15.16 -15.84 5.14
C LEU A 32 -16.66 -16.10 4.95
N TYR A 33 -17.37 -16.58 5.98
CA TYR A 33 -18.77 -17.01 5.95
C TYR A 33 -19.76 -15.90 6.36
N ASN A 34 -19.41 -15.06 7.34
CA ASN A 34 -20.10 -13.81 7.72
C ASN A 34 -19.81 -12.66 6.76
N ASN A 35 -19.26 -12.92 5.57
CA ASN A 35 -19.22 -11.92 4.50
C ASN A 35 -20.62 -11.40 4.07
N GLN A 36 -21.70 -11.87 4.72
CA GLN A 36 -23.10 -11.44 4.58
C GLN A 36 -23.67 -10.65 5.77
N LEU A 37 -22.93 -10.46 6.88
CA LEU A 37 -23.40 -9.66 8.03
C LEU A 37 -22.80 -8.26 8.01
N GLU A 38 -23.55 -7.27 8.50
CA GLU A 38 -23.17 -5.85 8.53
C GLU A 38 -21.92 -5.56 9.39
N THR A 39 -21.52 -6.48 10.28
CA THR A 39 -20.37 -6.34 11.18
C THR A 39 -19.36 -7.49 10.97
N PRO A 40 -18.35 -7.30 10.12
CA PRO A 40 -17.32 -8.32 9.90
C PRO A 40 -16.51 -8.55 11.16
N SER A 41 -16.20 -9.81 11.47
CA SER A 41 -15.27 -10.12 12.55
C SER A 41 -13.84 -9.78 12.10
N LEU A 42 -13.07 -9.14 12.98
CA LEU A 42 -11.72 -8.63 12.67
C LEU A 42 -10.69 -9.45 13.47
N PRO A 43 -10.30 -10.66 13.00
CA PRO A 43 -9.50 -11.62 13.76
C PRO A 43 -8.15 -11.08 14.24
N TRP A 44 -7.67 -9.99 13.63
CA TRP A 44 -6.41 -9.35 13.95
C TRP A 44 -6.49 -8.36 15.12
N LEU A 45 -7.69 -8.09 15.68
CA LEU A 45 -7.81 -7.20 16.83
C LEU A 45 -7.44 -7.95 18.14
N PRO A 46 -6.50 -7.42 18.95
CA PRO A 46 -6.10 -8.02 20.22
C PRO A 46 -7.22 -8.02 21.27
N PHE A 47 -8.31 -7.28 21.00
CA PHE A 47 -9.55 -7.31 21.76
C PHE A 47 -10.05 -8.74 21.98
N TYR A 48 -10.01 -9.59 20.96
CA TYR A 48 -10.49 -10.95 21.08
C TYR A 48 -9.57 -11.86 21.90
N ALA A 49 -8.25 -11.62 21.85
CA ALA A 49 -7.28 -12.31 22.70
C ALA A 49 -7.56 -12.04 24.19
N ALA A 50 -7.94 -10.81 24.52
CA ALA A 50 -8.31 -10.43 25.88
C ALA A 50 -9.65 -11.03 26.33
N LEU A 51 -10.55 -11.31 25.40
CA LEU A 51 -11.85 -11.93 25.67
C LEU A 51 -11.73 -13.44 25.96
N LEU A 52 -10.83 -14.14 25.26
CA LEU A 52 -10.59 -15.58 25.45
C LEU A 52 -9.75 -15.91 26.68
N ARG A 53 -8.76 -15.05 27.00
CA ARG A 53 -7.94 -15.17 28.19
C ARG A 53 -7.80 -13.77 28.81
N PRO A 54 -8.52 -13.46 29.90
CA PRO A 54 -8.50 -12.13 30.52
C PRO A 54 -7.20 -11.89 31.30
N ILE A 55 -6.07 -11.88 30.59
CA ILE A 55 -4.75 -11.53 31.09
C ILE A 55 -4.57 -10.04 30.83
N TYR A 56 -5.00 -9.22 31.79
CA TYR A 56 -4.98 -7.75 31.67
C TYR A 56 -3.61 -7.17 31.24
N PRO A 57 -2.46 -7.64 31.77
CA PRO A 57 -1.15 -7.14 31.32
C PRO A 57 -0.87 -7.41 29.83
N LEU A 58 -1.30 -8.57 29.32
CA LEU A 58 -1.14 -8.94 27.91
C LEU A 58 -2.02 -8.05 27.02
N TYR A 59 -3.24 -7.72 27.45
CA TYR A 59 -4.11 -6.77 26.75
C TYR A 59 -3.47 -5.38 26.66
N VAL A 60 -2.94 -4.85 27.77
CA VAL A 60 -2.30 -3.53 27.79
C VAL A 60 -1.06 -3.51 26.90
N LEU A 61 -0.18 -4.51 27.03
CA LEU A 61 1.04 -4.59 26.25
C LEU A 61 0.76 -4.77 24.75
N SER A 62 -0.24 -5.59 24.40
CA SER A 62 -0.62 -5.80 23.01
C SER A 62 -1.22 -4.56 22.37
N THR A 63 -2.11 -3.86 23.09
CA THR A 63 -2.71 -2.60 22.64
C THR A 63 -1.63 -1.52 22.44
N LEU A 64 -0.72 -1.36 23.41
CA LEU A 64 0.42 -0.44 23.27
C LEU A 64 1.32 -0.80 22.09
N GLY A 65 1.57 -2.09 21.88
CA GLY A 65 2.35 -2.57 20.74
C GLY A 65 1.70 -2.25 19.39
N ILE A 66 0.39 -2.43 19.26
CA ILE A 66 -0.34 -2.07 18.03
C ILE A 66 -0.36 -0.55 17.81
N LEU A 67 -0.60 0.25 18.85
CA LEU A 67 -0.52 1.71 18.74
C LEU A 67 0.88 2.16 18.31
N ALA A 68 1.92 1.57 18.90
CA ALA A 68 3.30 1.83 18.50
C ALA A 68 3.56 1.42 17.04
N ALA A 69 3.00 0.29 16.59
CA ALA A 69 3.08 -0.17 15.20
C ALA A 69 2.43 0.83 14.24
N LEU A 70 1.21 1.29 14.56
CA LEU A 70 0.46 2.25 13.76
C LEU A 70 1.19 3.59 13.66
N LEU A 71 1.74 4.08 14.77
CA LEU A 71 2.55 5.31 14.77
C LEU A 71 3.82 5.15 13.92
N ALA A 72 4.50 4.00 14.02
CA ALA A 72 5.68 3.72 13.21
C ALA A 72 5.34 3.64 11.72
N ALA A 73 4.23 2.99 11.37
CA ALA A 73 3.72 2.89 10.00
C ALA A 73 3.38 4.28 9.44
N LEU A 74 2.67 5.12 10.21
CA LEU A 74 2.34 6.49 9.84
C LEU A 74 3.60 7.34 9.61
N GLN A 75 4.58 7.25 10.51
CA GLN A 75 5.86 7.96 10.33
C GLN A 75 6.61 7.49 9.09
N GLY A 76 6.59 6.18 8.81
CA GLY A 76 7.19 5.59 7.61
C GLY A 76 6.53 6.15 6.35
N PHE A 77 5.20 6.13 6.33
CA PHE A 77 4.36 6.60 5.23
C PHE A 77 4.59 8.08 4.91
N LEU A 78 4.53 8.96 5.92
CA LEU A 78 4.75 10.40 5.75
C LEU A 78 6.15 10.70 5.22
N ARG A 79 7.18 9.98 5.70
CA ARG A 79 8.55 10.13 5.21
C ARG A 79 8.73 9.64 3.79
N SER A 80 8.13 8.51 3.43
CA SER A 80 8.24 7.97 2.07
C SER A 80 7.56 8.88 1.05
N ILE A 81 6.33 9.32 1.34
CA ILE A 81 5.58 10.18 0.41
C ILE A 81 6.21 11.57 0.32
N GLY A 82 6.67 12.14 1.45
CA GLY A 82 7.37 13.41 1.44
C GLY A 82 8.57 13.42 0.48
N ARG A 83 9.34 12.31 0.41
CA ARG A 83 10.45 12.17 -0.54
C ARG A 83 10.00 12.06 -2.00
N VAL A 84 8.89 11.35 -2.25
CA VAL A 84 8.32 11.26 -3.61
C VAL A 84 7.84 12.62 -4.10
N LEU A 85 7.13 13.38 -3.26
CA LEU A 85 6.67 14.72 -3.60
C LEU A 85 7.82 15.71 -3.77
N ALA A 86 8.87 15.62 -2.95
CA ALA A 86 10.06 16.43 -3.14
C ALA A 86 10.74 16.13 -4.50
N ALA A 87 10.88 14.86 -4.86
CA ALA A 87 11.40 14.47 -6.18
C ALA A 87 10.52 14.97 -7.33
N TRP A 88 9.19 14.97 -7.17
CA TRP A 88 8.28 15.56 -8.14
C TRP A 88 8.42 17.09 -8.24
N ALA A 89 8.69 17.77 -7.14
CA ALA A 89 8.98 19.21 -7.16
C ALA A 89 10.29 19.52 -7.89
N ASP A 90 11.34 18.71 -7.69
CA ASP A 90 12.61 18.81 -8.43
C ASP A 90 12.41 18.57 -9.94
N ASP A 91 11.52 17.64 -10.28
CA ASP A 91 11.09 17.39 -11.65
C ASP A 91 10.13 18.48 -12.18
N HIS A 92 9.89 19.59 -11.47
CA HIS A 92 8.93 20.66 -11.80
C HIS A 92 7.49 20.18 -12.08
N LEU A 93 7.08 19.03 -11.52
CA LEU A 93 5.68 18.57 -11.53
C LEU A 93 4.82 19.37 -10.53
N LEU A 94 5.43 19.82 -9.44
CA LEU A 94 4.76 20.52 -8.34
C LEU A 94 5.34 21.92 -8.16
N THR A 95 4.61 22.77 -7.44
CA THR A 95 5.08 24.12 -7.11
C THR A 95 6.33 24.06 -6.23
N GLU A 96 7.23 25.03 -6.39
CA GLU A 96 8.49 25.13 -5.63
C GLU A 96 8.27 25.16 -4.10
N LEU A 97 7.08 25.61 -3.66
CA LEU A 97 6.63 25.59 -2.27
C LEU A 97 6.61 24.16 -1.68
N VAL A 98 6.20 23.17 -2.47
CA VAL A 98 6.15 21.76 -2.02
C VAL A 98 7.55 21.15 -1.95
N GLY A 99 8.46 21.60 -2.81
CA GLY A 99 9.87 21.24 -2.81
C GLY A 99 10.72 21.92 -1.73
N TYR A 100 10.15 22.84 -0.95
CA TYR A 100 10.89 23.56 0.08
C TYR A 100 11.38 22.61 1.20
N LEU A 101 12.69 22.47 1.29
CA LEU A 101 13.38 21.72 2.34
C LEU A 101 13.76 22.66 3.49
N GLN A 102 13.35 22.30 4.71
CA GLN A 102 13.72 23.08 5.88
C GLN A 102 15.24 23.05 6.11
N PRO A 103 15.92 24.21 6.29
CA PRO A 103 17.33 24.26 6.62
C PRO A 103 17.58 23.55 7.96
N GLY A 104 18.47 22.55 7.99
CA GLY A 104 18.86 21.81 9.19
C GLY A 104 18.28 20.39 9.29
N SER A 105 16.97 20.22 9.09
CA SER A 105 16.33 18.89 9.16
C SER A 105 16.24 18.18 7.81
N GLN A 106 16.44 18.89 6.69
CA GLN A 106 16.25 18.39 5.32
C GLN A 106 14.88 17.72 5.12
N THR A 107 13.87 18.15 5.87
CA THR A 107 12.51 17.61 5.76
C THR A 107 11.65 18.51 4.87
N PRO A 108 10.89 17.94 3.91
CA PRO A 108 9.99 18.71 3.06
C PRO A 108 8.71 19.03 3.83
N LEU A 109 8.72 20.14 4.57
CA LEU A 109 7.69 20.47 5.55
C LEU A 109 6.31 20.66 4.91
N PHE A 110 6.23 21.41 3.82
CA PHE A 110 4.96 21.65 3.11
C PHE A 110 4.44 20.40 2.41
N ALA A 111 5.32 19.54 1.89
CA ALA A 111 4.90 18.25 1.33
C ALA A 111 4.27 17.35 2.40
N ILE A 112 4.90 17.24 3.57
CA ILE A 112 4.37 16.43 4.68
C ILE A 112 3.02 17.00 5.15
N LEU A 113 2.90 18.32 5.25
CA LEU A 113 1.66 18.97 5.68
C LEU A 113 0.53 18.75 4.67
N ALA A 114 0.80 18.87 3.37
CA ALA A 114 -0.17 18.57 2.31
C ALA A 114 -0.63 17.10 2.36
N VAL A 115 0.30 16.16 2.56
CA VAL A 115 -0.01 14.74 2.71
C VAL A 115 -0.84 14.48 3.96
N ALA A 116 -0.52 15.14 5.08
CA ALA A 116 -1.29 15.02 6.31
C ALA A 116 -2.74 15.50 6.14
N MET A 117 -2.94 16.63 5.45
CA MET A 117 -4.28 17.11 5.11
C MET A 117 -5.05 16.12 4.22
N LEU A 118 -4.41 15.57 3.19
CA LEU A 118 -5.03 14.55 2.33
C LEU A 118 -5.33 13.25 3.09
N ALA A 119 -4.46 12.84 4.00
CA ALA A 119 -4.67 11.66 4.84
C ALA A 119 -5.89 11.85 5.75
N GLU A 120 -6.05 13.03 6.36
CA GLU A 120 -7.21 13.35 7.20
C GLU A 120 -8.52 13.35 6.41
N ILE A 121 -8.51 13.90 5.18
CA ILE A 121 -9.65 13.80 4.26
C ILE A 121 -9.97 12.33 3.97
N GLY A 122 -8.95 11.51 3.72
CA GLY A 122 -9.11 10.07 3.48
C GLY A 122 -9.71 9.33 4.68
N VAL A 123 -9.27 9.62 5.90
CA VAL A 123 -9.81 9.05 7.13
C VAL A 123 -11.27 9.48 7.33
N SER A 124 -11.57 10.76 7.11
CA SER A 124 -12.92 11.30 7.20
C SER A 124 -13.86 10.65 6.19
N LEU A 125 -13.40 10.45 4.94
CA LEU A 125 -14.18 9.77 3.92
C LEU A 125 -14.40 8.30 4.28
N ALA A 126 -13.37 7.61 4.78
CA ALA A 126 -13.46 6.22 5.23
C ALA A 126 -14.45 6.06 6.40
N ALA A 127 -14.51 7.02 7.31
CA ALA A 127 -15.47 7.03 8.41
C ALA A 127 -16.92 7.14 7.94
N ASN A 128 -17.18 7.89 6.85
CA ASN A 128 -18.53 8.10 6.32
C ASN A 128 -18.98 7.01 5.33
N VAL A 129 -18.08 6.52 4.49
CA VAL A 129 -18.37 5.55 3.41
C VAL A 129 -18.20 4.10 3.87
N GLY A 130 -17.47 3.89 4.96
CA GLY A 130 -17.16 2.57 5.51
C GLY A 130 -15.71 2.18 5.26
N VAL A 131 -14.97 1.93 6.34
CA VAL A 131 -13.51 1.67 6.33
C VAL A 131 -13.14 0.51 5.42
N MET A 132 -13.93 -0.58 5.44
CA MET A 132 -13.61 -1.79 4.66
C MET A 132 -13.76 -1.56 3.16
N LYS A 133 -14.78 -0.80 2.75
CA LYS A 133 -14.99 -0.40 1.35
C LYS A 133 -13.85 0.50 0.87
N THR A 134 -13.50 1.52 1.65
CA THR A 134 -12.40 2.44 1.30
C THR A 134 -11.07 1.73 1.24
N LEU A 135 -10.82 0.79 2.16
CA LEU A 135 -9.59 -0.02 2.16
C LEU A 135 -9.51 -0.93 0.93
N ASN A 136 -10.60 -1.63 0.57
CA ASN A 136 -10.64 -2.48 -0.62
C ASN A 136 -10.37 -1.65 -1.90
N SER A 137 -11.04 -0.50 -2.03
CA SER A 137 -10.89 0.43 -3.15
C SER A 137 -9.46 0.97 -3.26
N ALA A 138 -8.87 1.42 -2.13
CA ALA A 138 -7.51 1.93 -2.09
C ALA A 138 -6.46 0.84 -2.39
N MET A 139 -6.64 -0.38 -1.87
CA MET A 139 -5.76 -1.50 -2.19
C MET A 139 -5.84 -1.85 -3.67
N PHE A 140 -7.03 -1.90 -4.24
CA PHE A 140 -7.22 -2.13 -5.67
C PHE A 140 -6.51 -1.07 -6.52
N ALA A 141 -6.67 0.22 -6.19
CA ALA A 141 -5.97 1.32 -6.84
C ALA A 141 -4.44 1.16 -6.81
N LEU A 142 -3.88 0.79 -5.66
CA LEU A 142 -2.44 0.56 -5.50
C LEU A 142 -1.95 -0.66 -6.31
N ILE A 143 -2.75 -1.72 -6.38
CA ILE A 143 -2.46 -2.91 -7.19
C ILE A 143 -2.46 -2.53 -8.68
N CYS A 144 -3.45 -1.78 -9.14
CA CYS A 144 -3.50 -1.29 -10.52
C CYS A 144 -2.31 -0.38 -10.85
N LEU A 145 -1.86 0.46 -9.91
CA LEU A 145 -0.70 1.33 -10.11
C LEU A 145 0.60 0.53 -10.32
N GLN A 146 0.70 -0.69 -9.78
CA GLN A 146 1.85 -1.58 -9.99
C GLN A 146 1.94 -2.17 -11.40
N LEU A 147 0.86 -2.08 -12.20
CA LEU A 147 0.90 -2.51 -13.61
C LEU A 147 1.91 -1.70 -14.41
N LEU A 148 2.02 -0.40 -14.15
CA LEU A 148 2.94 0.50 -14.85
C LEU A 148 4.42 0.12 -14.65
N PRO A 149 4.95 -0.01 -13.41
CA PRO A 149 6.33 -0.44 -13.21
C PRO A 149 6.58 -1.88 -13.67
N ALA A 150 5.59 -2.78 -13.56
CA ALA A 150 5.72 -4.15 -14.06
C ALA A 150 5.85 -4.19 -15.59
N LEU A 151 5.03 -3.41 -16.31
CA LEU A 151 5.16 -3.24 -17.76
C LEU A 151 6.48 -2.58 -18.13
N ALA A 152 6.91 -1.56 -17.39
CA ALA A 152 8.20 -0.91 -17.62
C ALA A 152 9.36 -1.90 -17.48
N LEU A 153 9.31 -2.83 -16.52
CA LEU A 153 10.33 -3.85 -16.32
C LEU A 153 10.48 -4.79 -17.53
N ILE A 154 9.36 -5.12 -18.18
CA ILE A 154 9.33 -5.95 -19.40
C ILE A 154 9.78 -5.15 -20.62
N LEU A 155 9.23 -3.94 -20.81
CA LEU A 155 9.43 -3.14 -22.00
C LEU A 155 10.82 -2.48 -22.04
N TYR A 156 11.39 -2.10 -20.90
CA TYR A 156 12.69 -1.42 -20.82
C TYR A 156 13.83 -2.19 -21.52
N PRO A 157 14.07 -3.49 -21.23
CA PRO A 157 15.10 -4.27 -21.95
C PRO A 157 14.74 -4.52 -23.42
N LEU A 158 13.46 -4.53 -23.79
CA LEU A 158 13.00 -4.72 -25.17
C LEU A 158 13.19 -3.47 -26.03
N MET A 159 12.97 -2.28 -25.47
CA MET A 159 13.12 -1.00 -26.16
C MET A 159 14.59 -0.56 -26.24
N ARG A 160 15.40 -0.79 -25.20
CA ARG A 160 16.84 -0.48 -25.20
C ARG A 160 17.71 -1.67 -25.62
N ARG A 161 17.30 -2.38 -26.68
CA ARG A 161 18.04 -3.51 -27.28
C ARG A 161 19.51 -3.22 -27.63
N ARG A 162 19.89 -1.96 -27.84
CA ARG A 162 21.28 -1.56 -28.11
C ARG A 162 22.17 -1.66 -26.86
N TRP A 163 21.64 -1.34 -25.69
CA TRP A 163 22.37 -1.45 -24.41
C TRP A 163 22.58 -2.91 -24.00
N THR A 164 21.58 -3.77 -24.25
CA THR A 164 21.68 -5.21 -23.99
C THR A 164 22.60 -5.93 -25.00
N ARG A 165 22.76 -5.38 -26.23
CA ARG A 165 23.72 -5.89 -27.23
C ARG A 165 25.16 -5.41 -27.02
N ALA A 166 25.37 -4.20 -26.51
CA ALA A 166 26.70 -3.64 -26.22
C ALA A 166 27.33 -4.21 -24.93
N ALA A 167 26.54 -4.90 -24.11
CA ALA A 167 27.00 -5.61 -22.92
C ALA A 167 28.00 -6.73 -23.25
N SER A 168 29.27 -6.52 -22.94
CA SER A 168 30.39 -7.42 -23.26
C SER A 168 30.45 -8.67 -22.36
N SER A 169 29.74 -8.68 -21.21
CA SER A 169 29.80 -9.79 -20.25
C SER A 169 28.52 -10.65 -20.25
N ARG A 170 28.70 -11.97 -20.10
CA ARG A 170 27.62 -12.97 -20.02
C ARG A 170 26.63 -12.69 -18.87
N GLY A 171 27.07 -11.99 -17.81
CA GLY A 171 26.25 -11.59 -16.66
C GLY A 171 25.24 -10.46 -16.96
N GLN A 172 25.61 -9.48 -17.79
CA GLN A 172 24.70 -8.38 -18.16
C GLN A 172 23.54 -8.84 -19.06
N LYS A 173 23.77 -9.88 -19.88
CA LYS A 173 22.71 -10.50 -20.70
C LYS A 173 21.73 -11.32 -19.86
N GLY A 174 22.21 -12.01 -18.82
CA GLY A 174 21.36 -12.72 -17.85
C GLY A 174 20.46 -11.79 -17.04
N PHE A 175 20.96 -10.58 -16.72
CA PHE A 175 20.20 -9.57 -15.98
C PHE A 175 18.97 -9.06 -16.75
N ALA A 176 19.06 -8.95 -18.08
CA ALA A 176 17.92 -8.57 -18.93
C ALA A 176 16.80 -9.63 -18.93
N VAL A 177 17.17 -10.91 -18.95
CA VAL A 177 16.19 -12.03 -18.87
C VAL A 177 15.53 -12.06 -17.50
N LEU A 178 16.30 -11.83 -16.42
CA LEU A 178 15.76 -11.76 -15.06
C LEU A 178 14.74 -10.64 -14.89
N PHE A 179 14.98 -9.45 -15.47
CA PHE A 179 14.00 -8.36 -15.45
C PHE A 179 12.70 -8.69 -16.18
N ILE A 180 12.79 -9.36 -17.34
CA ILE A 180 11.59 -9.76 -18.09
C ILE A 180 10.81 -10.80 -17.30
N LEU A 181 11.48 -11.82 -16.74
CA LEU A 181 10.84 -12.87 -15.95
C LEU A 181 10.20 -12.34 -14.67
N SER A 182 10.89 -11.48 -13.92
CA SER A 182 10.32 -10.88 -12.72
C SER A 182 9.16 -9.94 -13.04
N GLY A 183 9.24 -9.20 -14.14
CA GLY A 183 8.16 -8.34 -14.61
C GLY A 183 6.92 -9.13 -15.00
N LEU A 184 7.11 -10.25 -15.70
CA LEU A 184 6.03 -11.15 -16.13
C LEU A 184 5.40 -11.85 -14.92
N LEU A 185 6.20 -12.26 -13.94
CA LEU A 185 5.71 -12.82 -12.68
C LEU A 185 4.87 -11.81 -11.90
N VAL A 186 5.33 -10.57 -11.78
CA VAL A 186 4.57 -9.49 -11.12
C VAL A 186 3.28 -9.21 -11.88
N LEU A 187 3.31 -9.16 -13.21
CA LEU A 187 2.11 -8.97 -14.04
C LEU A 187 1.12 -10.12 -13.89
N ALA A 188 1.60 -11.36 -13.86
CA ALA A 188 0.75 -12.52 -13.62
C ALA A 188 0.12 -12.47 -12.22
N TYR A 189 0.89 -12.09 -11.19
CA TYR A 189 0.39 -11.91 -9.83
C TYR A 189 -0.65 -10.79 -9.74
N VAL A 190 -0.35 -9.60 -10.28
CA VAL A 190 -1.28 -8.47 -10.28
C VAL A 190 -2.55 -8.80 -11.08
N GLY A 191 -2.41 -9.42 -12.24
CA GLY A 191 -3.54 -9.88 -13.04
C GLY A 191 -4.40 -10.91 -12.30
N TRP A 192 -3.76 -11.86 -11.62
CA TRP A 192 -4.45 -12.83 -10.76
C TRP A 192 -5.20 -12.12 -9.63
N VAL A 193 -4.55 -11.20 -8.92
CA VAL A 193 -5.16 -10.44 -7.82
C VAL A 193 -6.38 -9.68 -8.32
N VAL A 194 -6.26 -8.94 -9.42
CA VAL A 194 -7.38 -8.20 -10.04
C VAL A 194 -8.54 -9.14 -10.35
N VAL A 195 -8.28 -10.29 -10.98
CA VAL A 195 -9.30 -11.30 -11.28
C VAL A 195 -9.95 -11.82 -9.99
N THR A 196 -9.15 -12.17 -8.98
CA THR A 196 -9.68 -12.67 -7.69
C THR A 196 -10.51 -11.62 -6.96
N THR A 197 -10.21 -10.33 -7.09
CA THR A 197 -11.02 -9.26 -6.48
C THR A 197 -12.41 -9.16 -7.12
N PHE A 198 -12.56 -9.51 -8.40
CA PHE A 198 -13.87 -9.58 -9.05
C PHE A 198 -14.61 -10.90 -8.80
N ILE A 199 -13.90 -12.03 -8.69
CA ILE A 199 -14.51 -13.35 -8.42
C ILE A 199 -14.93 -13.46 -6.94
N TYR A 200 -14.09 -12.98 -6.03
CA TYR A 200 -14.29 -13.03 -4.58
C TYR A 200 -14.19 -11.63 -4.00
N PRO A 201 -15.19 -10.76 -4.21
CA PRO A 201 -15.16 -9.42 -3.65
C PRO A 201 -15.07 -9.49 -2.11
N ALA A 202 -14.00 -8.92 -1.56
CA ALA A 202 -13.86 -8.77 -0.12
C ALA A 202 -15.04 -7.94 0.43
N THR A 203 -15.47 -8.24 1.65
CA THR A 203 -16.68 -7.73 2.29
C THR A 203 -16.91 -6.22 2.09
N GLY A 204 -18.14 -5.87 1.68
CA GLY A 204 -18.69 -4.51 1.83
C GLY A 204 -18.81 -3.66 0.57
N SER A 205 -18.20 -4.04 -0.56
CA SER A 205 -18.47 -3.41 -1.86
C SER A 205 -17.76 -4.16 -2.98
N ALA A 206 -18.49 -4.60 -4.00
CA ALA A 206 -17.87 -4.83 -5.29
C ALA A 206 -17.21 -3.53 -5.77
N ILE A 207 -16.09 -3.64 -6.47
CA ILE A 207 -15.44 -2.47 -7.08
C ILE A 207 -16.45 -1.85 -8.03
N SER A 208 -16.80 -0.59 -7.79
CA SER A 208 -17.79 0.12 -8.60
C SER A 208 -17.18 0.54 -9.93
N TRP A 209 -18.00 0.64 -10.98
CA TRP A 209 -17.62 1.28 -12.23
C TRP A 209 -17.10 2.70 -12.04
N ILE A 210 -17.56 3.40 -10.99
CA ILE A 210 -17.07 4.73 -10.63
C ILE A 210 -15.59 4.68 -10.23
N GLU A 211 -15.17 3.66 -9.47
CA GLU A 211 -13.78 3.53 -9.01
C GLU A 211 -12.85 3.22 -10.19
N LEU A 212 -13.31 2.37 -11.11
CA LEU A 212 -12.62 2.11 -12.38
C LEU A 212 -12.56 3.37 -13.25
N ALA A 213 -13.63 4.17 -13.30
CA ALA A 213 -13.65 5.43 -14.03
C ALA A 213 -12.72 6.47 -13.41
N VAL A 214 -12.63 6.56 -12.09
CA VAL A 214 -11.68 7.44 -11.39
C VAL A 214 -10.24 7.02 -11.67
N LEU A 215 -9.94 5.72 -11.62
CA LEU A 215 -8.62 5.19 -11.95
C LEU A 215 -8.26 5.44 -13.43
N GLY A 216 -9.17 5.11 -14.34
CA GLY A 216 -8.99 5.32 -15.78
C GLY A 216 -8.86 6.80 -16.12
N GLY A 217 -9.70 7.65 -15.55
CA GLY A 217 -9.65 9.11 -15.69
C GLY A 217 -8.33 9.68 -15.19
N GLY A 218 -7.88 9.25 -14.01
CA GLY A 218 -6.58 9.64 -13.45
C GLY A 218 -5.41 9.26 -14.36
N LEU A 219 -5.44 8.05 -14.95
CA LEU A 219 -4.44 7.60 -15.91
C LEU A 219 -4.46 8.44 -17.19
N VAL A 220 -5.63 8.72 -17.75
CA VAL A 220 -5.77 9.56 -18.96
C VAL A 220 -5.27 10.97 -18.69
N ILE A 221 -5.63 11.58 -17.55
CA ILE A 221 -5.14 12.90 -17.15
C ILE A 221 -3.61 12.90 -17.01
N GLY A 222 -3.05 11.88 -16.35
CA GLY A 222 -1.59 11.75 -16.20
C GLY A 222 -0.87 11.62 -17.54
N VAL A 223 -1.39 10.82 -18.46
CA VAL A 223 -0.83 10.65 -19.81
C VAL A 223 -0.97 11.95 -20.62
N ALA A 224 -2.13 12.60 -20.59
CA ALA A 224 -2.36 13.86 -21.29
C ALA A 224 -1.40 14.96 -20.79
N TRP A 225 -1.20 15.04 -19.47
CA TRP A 225 -0.26 15.97 -18.85
C TRP A 225 1.19 15.68 -19.26
N TYR A 226 1.59 14.40 -19.28
CA TYR A 226 2.93 13.99 -19.75
C TYR A 226 3.19 14.42 -21.20
N PHE A 227 2.23 14.19 -22.10
CA PHE A 227 2.37 14.61 -23.50
C PHE A 227 2.35 16.13 -23.64
N TRP A 228 1.47 16.84 -22.94
CA TRP A 228 1.43 18.31 -22.99
C TRP A 228 2.79 18.90 -22.62
N ARG A 229 3.41 18.41 -21.53
CA ARG A 229 4.73 18.86 -21.11
C ARG A 229 5.84 18.52 -22.10
N MET A 230 5.72 17.42 -22.85
CA MET A 230 6.69 17.08 -23.89
C MET A 230 6.66 18.06 -25.08
N PHE A 231 5.51 18.72 -25.30
CA PHE A 231 5.33 19.68 -26.39
C PHE A 231 5.60 21.15 -26.02
N THR A 232 5.73 21.46 -24.72
CA THR A 232 6.09 22.80 -24.19
C THR A 232 7.54 22.86 -23.76
#